data_AF-A0A0J8QZ53-F1
#
_entry.id   AF-A0A0J8QZ53-F1
#
_cell.length_a   1.000
_cell.length_b   1.000
_cell.length_c   1.000
_cell.angle_alpha   90.00
_cell.angle_beta   90.00
_cell.angle_gamma   90.00
#
_symmetry.space_group_name_H-M   'P 1'
#
loop_
_entity.id
_entity.type
_entity.pdbx_description
1 polymer ?
#
loop_
_entity_poly.entity_id
_entity_poly.type
_entity_poly.pdbx_seq_one_letter_code
_entity_poly.pdbx_strand_id
1 'polypeptide(L)'
;MANRAFRAPIRLLSLFFASILLYYCLRSFLISSTSPSISSSDLLFKHLVVASLKSDNTSWVGEHLPDWQAKVYVADDPKAQLTVPLNKGRESMVYLTLHGLYTWTAISMA
;
A
#
# COMPACT_ATOMS: atom_id res chain seq x y z
N MET A 1 -29.52 -19.42 57.32
CA MET A 1 -29.32 -20.32 56.15
C MET A 1 -29.53 -19.57 54.82
N ALA A 2 -29.11 -18.31 54.65
CA ALA A 2 -29.52 -17.47 53.50
C ALA A 2 -28.37 -16.88 52.66
N ASN A 3 -27.15 -17.42 52.77
CA ASN A 3 -25.94 -16.76 52.26
C ASN A 3 -25.29 -17.52 51.09
N ARG A 4 -25.81 -18.71 50.74
CA ARG A 4 -25.31 -19.55 49.66
C ARG A 4 -25.95 -19.23 48.30
N ALA A 5 -27.22 -18.84 48.27
CA ALA A 5 -27.97 -18.62 47.03
C ALA A 5 -27.53 -17.36 46.26
N PHE A 6 -27.07 -16.30 46.94
CA PHE A 6 -26.69 -15.04 46.30
C PHE A 6 -25.28 -15.05 45.69
N ARG A 7 -24.45 -16.04 46.03
CA ARG A 7 -23.04 -16.13 45.58
C ARG A 7 -22.87 -16.84 44.23
N ALA A 8 -23.83 -17.68 43.84
CA ALA A 8 -23.82 -18.41 42.58
C ALA A 8 -23.96 -17.51 41.32
N PRO A 9 -24.90 -16.54 41.25
CA PRO A 9 -25.04 -15.69 40.06
C PRO A 9 -23.84 -14.76 39.87
N ILE A 10 -23.23 -14.27 40.96
CA ILE A 10 -22.01 -13.44 40.91
C ILE A 10 -20.82 -14.24 40.36
N ARG A 11 -20.71 -15.54 40.71
CA ARG A 11 -19.69 -16.44 40.17
C ARG A 11 -19.89 -16.70 38.68
N LEU A 12 -21.12 -16.89 38.23
CA LEU A 12 -21.43 -17.09 36.82
C LEU A 12 -21.12 -15.84 35.99
N LEU A 13 -21.47 -14.64 36.48
CA LEU A 13 -21.14 -13.38 35.81
C LEU A 13 -19.63 -13.15 35.73
N SER A 14 -18.91 -13.47 36.81
CA SER A 14 -17.44 -13.39 36.84
C SER A 14 -16.79 -14.36 35.86
N LEU A 15 -17.29 -15.60 35.74
CA LEU A 15 -16.79 -16.57 34.77
C LEU A 15 -17.10 -16.16 33.33
N PHE A 16 -18.27 -15.57 33.08
CA PHE A 16 -18.65 -15.06 31.77
C PHE A 16 -17.75 -13.91 31.33
N PHE A 17 -17.50 -12.94 32.22
CA PHE A 17 -16.61 -11.82 31.93
C PHE A 17 -15.16 -12.28 31.75
N ALA A 18 -14.69 -13.23 32.57
CA ALA A 18 -13.36 -13.83 32.41
C ALA A 18 -13.22 -14.59 31.08
N SER A 19 -14.24 -15.32 30.64
CA SER A 19 -14.24 -16.01 29.34
C SER A 19 -14.19 -15.03 28.17
N ILE A 20 -14.90 -13.90 28.25
CA ILE A 20 -14.88 -12.86 27.22
C ILE A 20 -13.51 -12.19 27.18
N LEU A 21 -12.96 -11.82 28.33
CA LEU A 21 -11.61 -11.25 28.41
C LEU A 21 -10.57 -12.23 27.87
N LEU A 22 -10.65 -13.51 28.24
CA LEU A 22 -9.75 -14.55 27.74
C LEU A 22 -9.88 -14.71 26.22
N TYR A 23 -11.09 -14.67 25.66
CA TYR A 23 -11.32 -14.70 24.21
C TYR A 23 -10.64 -13.52 23.51
N TYR A 24 -10.79 -12.29 24.01
CA TYR A 24 -10.13 -11.13 23.43
C TYR A 24 -8.61 -11.17 23.60
N CYS A 25 -8.10 -11.65 24.74
CA CYS A 25 -6.66 -11.85 24.94
C CYS A 25 -6.08 -12.90 23.98
N LEU A 26 -6.75 -14.06 23.84
CA LEU A 26 -6.33 -15.11 22.91
C LEU A 26 -6.43 -14.64 21.46
N ARG A 27 -7.48 -13.90 21.09
CA ARG A 27 -7.65 -13.34 19.74
C ARG A 27 -6.54 -12.34 19.41
N SER A 28 -6.25 -11.41 20.31
CA SER A 28 -5.17 -10.43 20.14
C SER A 28 -3.80 -11.09 20.05
N PHE A 29 -3.58 -12.15 20.83
CA PHE A 29 -2.35 -12.92 20.80
C PHE A 29 -2.19 -13.70 19.48
N LEU A 30 -3.25 -14.39 19.01
CA LEU A 30 -3.25 -15.10 17.73
C LEU A 30 -3.03 -14.16 16.52
N ILE A 31 -3.57 -12.94 16.58
CA ILE A 31 -3.33 -11.91 15.57
C ILE A 31 -1.87 -11.43 15.60
N SER A 32 -1.25 -11.34 16.78
CA SER A 32 0.16 -10.95 16.91
C SER A 32 1.13 -12.07 16.47
N SER A 33 0.78 -13.33 16.70
CA SER A 33 1.59 -14.48 16.27
C SER A 33 1.48 -14.76 14.77
N THR A 34 0.46 -14.20 14.11
CA THR A 34 0.30 -14.22 12.66
C THR A 34 0.69 -12.86 12.08
N SER A 35 1.80 -12.27 12.54
CA SER A 35 2.52 -11.31 11.72
C SER A 35 3.13 -12.12 10.58
N PRO A 36 2.59 -12.08 9.34
CA PRO A 36 3.36 -12.55 8.20
C PRO A 36 4.72 -11.87 8.31
N SER A 37 5.80 -12.65 8.21
CA SER A 37 7.15 -12.11 8.02
C SER A 37 7.19 -11.48 6.64
N ILE A 38 6.40 -10.42 6.43
CA ILE A 38 6.43 -9.69 5.20
C ILE A 38 7.78 -8.99 5.26
N SER A 39 8.70 -9.53 4.48
CA SER A 39 9.96 -8.86 4.23
C SER A 39 9.62 -7.40 3.94
N SER A 40 10.36 -6.47 4.52
CA SER A 40 10.22 -5.05 4.21
C SER A 40 10.30 -4.77 2.70
N SER A 41 10.84 -5.71 1.90
CA SER A 41 10.78 -5.69 0.43
C SER A 41 9.39 -5.96 -0.16
N ASP A 42 8.56 -6.81 0.44
CA ASP A 42 7.22 -7.17 -0.04
C ASP A 42 6.14 -6.16 0.36
N LEU A 43 6.32 -5.42 1.47
CA LEU A 43 5.40 -4.34 1.86
C LEU A 43 5.69 -3.02 1.15
N LEU A 44 6.87 -2.86 0.56
CA LEU A 44 7.33 -1.58 0.06
C LEU A 44 7.43 -1.59 -1.47
N PHE A 45 6.27 -1.76 -2.11
CA PHE A 45 6.14 -1.51 -3.55
C PHE A 45 6.33 -0.02 -3.84
N LYS A 46 7.48 0.33 -4.41
CA LYS A 46 7.79 1.70 -4.81
C LYS A 46 7.62 1.86 -6.32
N HIS A 47 6.75 2.76 -6.72
CA HIS A 47 6.62 3.19 -8.11
C HIS A 47 7.35 4.51 -8.31
N LEU A 48 8.22 4.56 -9.32
CA LEU A 48 8.84 5.80 -9.76
C LEU A 48 8.24 6.20 -11.10
N VAL A 49 7.91 7.48 -11.27
CA VAL A 49 7.49 8.02 -12.56
C VAL A 49 8.46 9.11 -12.95
N VAL A 50 9.03 8.98 -14.13
CA VAL A 50 10.03 9.91 -14.66
C VAL A 50 9.51 10.48 -15.97
N ALA A 51 9.41 11.80 -16.04
CA ALA A 51 9.23 12.49 -17.30
C ALA A 51 10.59 12.68 -17.96
N SER A 52 10.68 12.42 -19.26
CA SER A 52 11.92 12.46 -20.03
C SER A 52 11.65 13.03 -21.43
N LEU A 53 12.65 13.65 -22.03
CA LEU A 53 12.74 13.83 -23.47
C LEU A 53 13.56 12.69 -24.08
N LYS A 54 13.45 12.51 -25.40
CA LYS A 54 14.22 11.51 -26.15
C LYS A 54 15.73 11.74 -26.05
N SER A 55 16.14 12.99 -25.89
CA SER A 55 17.53 13.38 -25.71
C SER A 55 18.09 13.07 -24.32
N ASP A 56 17.22 12.81 -23.34
CA ASP A 56 17.64 12.68 -21.95
C ASP A 56 18.15 11.26 -21.66
N ASN A 57 19.19 11.19 -20.82
CA ASN A 57 19.71 9.93 -20.34
C ASN A 57 19.00 9.52 -19.04
N THR A 58 18.23 8.44 -19.09
CA THR A 58 17.50 7.88 -17.94
C THR A 58 18.09 6.56 -17.43
N SER A 59 19.28 6.16 -17.89
CA SER A 59 19.97 4.93 -17.46
C SER A 59 20.20 4.87 -15.95
N TRP A 60 20.39 6.04 -15.31
CA TRP A 60 20.59 6.16 -13.87
C TRP A 60 19.47 5.53 -13.04
N VAL A 61 18.24 5.48 -13.58
CA VAL A 61 17.07 4.90 -12.90
C VAL A 61 17.27 3.41 -12.67
N GLY A 62 17.68 2.67 -13.70
CA GLY A 62 17.96 1.24 -13.59
C GLY A 62 19.23 0.95 -12.78
N GLU A 63 20.22 1.84 -12.86
CA GLU A 63 21.51 1.68 -12.17
C GLU A 63 21.41 1.89 -10.66
N HIS A 64 20.64 2.89 -10.21
CA HIS A 64 20.59 3.30 -8.80
C HIS A 64 19.31 2.87 -8.09
N LEU A 65 18.25 2.58 -8.83
CA LEU A 65 16.94 2.20 -8.28
C LEU A 65 16.43 0.87 -8.87
N PRO A 66 17.22 -0.23 -8.81
CA PRO A 66 16.87 -1.50 -9.43
C PRO A 66 15.61 -2.14 -8.81
N ASP A 67 15.34 -1.86 -7.53
CA ASP A 67 14.18 -2.41 -6.81
C ASP A 67 12.89 -1.62 -7.03
N TRP A 68 12.94 -0.50 -7.76
CA TRP A 68 11.78 0.36 -7.98
C TRP A 68 11.10 0.01 -9.30
N GLN A 69 9.77 -0.03 -9.29
CA GLN A 69 9.01 -0.20 -10.50
C GLN A 69 8.88 1.15 -11.22
N ALA A 70 9.91 1.50 -11.99
CA ALA A 70 10.00 2.76 -12.71
C ALA A 70 9.20 2.75 -14.02
N LYS A 71 8.50 3.86 -14.29
CA LYS A 71 7.85 4.17 -15.56
C LYS A 71 8.43 5.47 -16.11
N VAL A 72 9.21 5.36 -17.17
CA VAL A 72 9.83 6.51 -17.86
C VAL A 72 8.97 6.89 -19.05
N TYR A 73 8.38 8.09 -19.01
CA TYR A 73 7.54 8.63 -20.08
C TYR A 73 8.35 9.60 -20.94
N VAL A 74 8.42 9.32 -22.24
CA VAL A 74 9.12 10.17 -23.22
C VAL A 74 8.11 11.10 -23.87
N ALA A 75 8.17 12.39 -23.52
CA ALA A 75 7.12 13.33 -23.86
C ALA A 75 7.14 13.79 -25.32
N ASP A 76 8.31 13.81 -25.96
CA ASP A 76 8.54 14.30 -27.31
C ASP A 76 8.66 13.22 -28.39
N ASP A 77 8.50 11.94 -28.01
CA ASP A 77 8.47 10.82 -28.95
C ASP A 77 7.09 10.14 -28.97
N PRO A 78 6.26 10.39 -30.00
CA PRO A 78 4.95 9.76 -30.16
C PRO A 78 5.03 8.24 -30.37
N LYS A 79 6.20 7.70 -30.68
CA LYS A 79 6.43 6.26 -30.89
C LYS A 79 6.99 5.58 -29.64
N ALA A 80 7.25 6.31 -28.55
CA ALA A 80 7.69 5.71 -27.30
C ALA A 80 6.59 4.83 -26.70
N GLN A 81 6.99 3.72 -26.06
CA GLN A 81 6.06 2.82 -25.40
C GLN A 81 5.25 3.51 -24.30
N LEU A 82 5.89 4.44 -23.59
CA LEU A 82 5.28 5.31 -22.59
C LEU A 82 5.46 6.75 -23.08
N THR A 83 4.38 7.33 -23.57
CA THR A 83 4.33 8.72 -24.06
C THR A 83 3.15 9.45 -23.43
N VAL A 84 3.12 10.77 -23.58
CA VAL A 84 2.01 11.61 -23.12
C VAL A 84 1.11 11.97 -24.30
N PRO A 85 -0.22 12.14 -24.09
CA PRO A 85 -1.14 12.52 -25.17
C PRO A 85 -0.82 13.89 -25.80
N LEU A 86 -0.23 14.79 -25.01
CA LEU A 86 0.11 16.14 -25.43
C LEU A 86 1.44 16.55 -24.80
N ASN A 87 2.42 16.84 -25.65
CA ASN A 87 3.68 17.42 -25.20
C ASN A 87 3.51 18.92 -24.91
N LYS A 88 3.76 19.33 -23.67
CA LYS A 88 3.75 20.73 -23.21
C LYS A 88 5.17 21.30 -23.07
N GLY A 89 6.15 20.71 -23.75
CA GLY A 89 7.56 21.09 -23.61
C GLY A 89 8.10 20.75 -22.21
N ARG A 90 9.01 21.58 -21.70
CA ARG A 90 9.67 21.38 -20.39
C ARG A 90 8.75 21.60 -19.17
N GLU A 91 7.48 21.93 -19.39
CA GLU A 91 6.46 22.11 -18.34
C GLU A 91 5.50 20.91 -18.25
N SER A 92 5.66 19.90 -19.12
CA SER A 92 4.85 18.68 -19.05
C SER A 92 5.21 17.88 -17.80
N MET A 93 4.27 17.82 -16.85
CA MET A 93 4.41 17.00 -15.65
C MET A 93 3.58 15.72 -15.81
N VAL A 94 4.23 14.59 -15.59
CA VAL A 94 3.59 13.27 -15.71
C VAL A 94 2.99 12.90 -14.37
N TYR A 95 1.67 12.78 -14.34
CA TYR A 95 0.93 12.36 -13.15
C TYR A 95 0.35 10.97 -13.32
N LEU A 96 0.36 10.19 -12.23
CA LEU A 96 -0.44 8.97 -12.13
C LEU A 96 -1.88 9.37 -11.87
N THR A 97 -2.78 9.12 -12.82
CA THR A 97 -4.21 9.18 -12.55
C THR A 97 -4.78 7.77 -12.41
N LEU A 98 -5.62 7.56 -11.40
CA LEU A 98 -6.37 6.34 -11.21
C LEU A 98 -7.61 6.41 -12.08
N HIS A 99 -7.64 5.64 -13.17
CA HIS A 99 -8.84 5.52 -14.00
C HIS A 99 -9.45 4.13 -13.80
N GLY A 100 -10.63 4.06 -13.16
CA GLY A 100 -11.47 2.86 -13.03
C GLY A 100 -10.77 1.64 -12.40
N LEU A 101 -10.93 1.50 -11.08
CA LEU A 101 -10.55 0.38 -10.19
C LEU A 101 -9.13 -0.23 -10.28
N TYR A 102 -8.42 -0.26 -11.42
CA TYR A 102 -7.11 -0.95 -11.53
C TYR A 102 -6.15 -0.39 -12.60
N THR A 103 -6.47 0.68 -13.34
CA THR A 103 -5.59 1.19 -14.42
C THR A 103 -4.97 2.54 -14.09
N TRP A 104 -3.65 2.64 -14.33
CA TRP A 104 -2.87 3.88 -14.21
C TRP A 104 -2.52 4.40 -15.59
N THR A 105 -3.00 5.58 -15.94
CA THR A 105 -2.62 6.28 -17.17
C THR A 105 -1.87 7.56 -16.83
N ALA A 106 -0.89 7.92 -17.66
CA ALA A 106 -0.23 9.21 -17.56
C ALA A 106 -1.08 10.27 -18.26
N ILE A 107 -1.23 11.42 -17.61
CA ILE A 107 -1.80 12.63 -18.19
C ILE A 107 -0.80 13.77 -18.05
N SER A 108 -0.71 14.60 -19.09
CA SER A 108 -0.02 15.89 -19.02
C SER A 108 -1.06 16.96 -18.69
N MET A 109 -0.92 17.61 -17.53
CA MET A 109 -1.71 18.81 -17.18
C MET A 109 -0.93 20.07 -17.52
N ALA A 110 -1.64 21.19 -17.66
CA ALA A 110 -1.12 22.52 -17.99
C ALA A 110 -1.21 23.44 -16.77
#